data_AF-A0A6N8A5V8-F1
#
_entry.id   AF-A0A6N8A5V8-F1
#
_cell.length_a   1.000
_cell.length_b   1.000
_cell.length_c   1.000
_cell.angle_alpha   90.00
_cell.angle_beta   90.00
_cell.angle_gamma   90.00
#
_symmetry.space_group_name_H-M   'P 1'
#
loop_
_entity.id
_entity.type
_entity.pdbx_description
1 polymer ?
#
loop_
_entity_poly.entity_id
_entity_poly.type
_entity_poly.pdbx_seq_one_letter_code
_entity_poly.pdbx_strand_id
1 'polypeptide(L)'
;MYQDPIAGRAAQLIAHSDCNGILSGNAADRSDVWEDAAESCVLARIDSLKILGGLPRHTPPLPRQDKLQRLETLLKFWASGCTCIVDEPLFADILNRRRPRPAAKG
;
A
#
# COMPACT_ATOMS: atom_id res chain seq x y z
N MET A 1 -39.03 22.65 -6.22
CA MET A 1 -38.00 22.35 -7.23
C MET A 1 -36.89 21.60 -6.52
N TYR A 2 -36.76 20.30 -6.83
CA TYR A 2 -35.80 19.39 -6.19
C TYR A 2 -34.41 19.73 -6.74
N GLN A 3 -33.52 20.23 -5.89
CA GLN A 3 -32.12 20.44 -6.25
C GLN A 3 -31.44 19.07 -6.27
N ASP A 4 -30.91 18.69 -7.44
CA ASP A 4 -30.17 17.45 -7.63
C ASP A 4 -29.01 17.33 -6.62
N PRO A 5 -28.87 16.19 -5.92
CA PRO A 5 -27.76 16.00 -5.01
C PRO A 5 -26.45 15.81 -5.80
N ILE A 6 -25.45 16.60 -5.42
CA ILE A 6 -24.05 16.56 -5.89
C ILE A 6 -23.43 15.14 -5.86
N ALA A 7 -24.05 14.20 -5.15
CA ALA A 7 -23.69 12.79 -5.10
C ALA A 7 -23.58 12.10 -6.48
N GLY A 8 -24.34 12.55 -7.50
CA GLY A 8 -24.28 11.96 -8.85
C GLY A 8 -23.04 12.31 -9.67
N ARG A 9 -22.42 13.49 -9.45
CA ARG A 9 -21.26 13.93 -10.24
C ARG A 9 -19.94 13.30 -9.80
N ALA A 10 -19.81 12.93 -8.53
CA ALA A 10 -18.59 12.28 -8.04
C ALA A 10 -18.39 10.89 -8.66
N ALA A 11 -19.48 10.13 -8.90
CA ALA A 11 -19.41 8.83 -9.55
C ALA A 11 -18.96 8.92 -11.02
N GLN A 12 -19.28 10.01 -11.73
CA GLN A 12 -18.89 10.20 -13.13
C GLN A 12 -17.41 10.56 -13.30
N LEU A 13 -16.75 11.13 -12.27
CA LEU A 13 -15.31 11.40 -12.31
C LEU A 13 -14.46 10.11 -12.20
N ILE A 14 -14.99 9.07 -11.55
CA ILE A 14 -14.30 7.78 -11.44
C ILE A 14 -14.43 6.99 -12.76
N ALA A 15 -15.59 7.05 -13.41
CA ALA A 15 -15.86 6.32 -14.66
C ALA A 15 -15.05 6.82 -15.88
N HIS A 16 -14.47 8.03 -15.82
CA HIS A 16 -13.60 8.57 -16.87
C HIS A 16 -12.11 8.64 -16.47
N SER A 17 -11.74 8.09 -15.30
CA SER A 17 -10.34 8.02 -14.87
C SER A 17 -9.61 6.77 -15.40
N ASP A 18 -10.20 6.06 -16.36
CA ASP A 18 -9.48 5.11 -17.19
C ASP A 18 -8.44 5.85 -18.05
N CYS A 19 -7.22 5.86 -17.52
CA CYS A 19 -5.99 5.63 -18.27
C CYS A 19 -5.44 6.73 -19.21
N ASN A 20 -5.62 8.05 -18.99
CA ASN A 20 -4.97 9.01 -19.90
C ASN A 20 -4.50 10.39 -19.38
N GLY A 21 -3.81 10.45 -18.23
CA GLY A 21 -3.06 11.68 -17.94
C GLY A 21 -2.41 11.73 -16.56
N ILE A 22 -1.19 11.20 -16.44
CA ILE A 22 -0.08 11.78 -15.64
C ILE A 22 1.19 10.92 -15.65
N LEU A 23 1.20 9.69 -16.19
CA LEU A 23 2.43 8.87 -16.16
C LEU A 23 2.93 8.57 -17.57
N SER A 24 3.55 9.58 -18.19
CA SER A 24 4.60 9.36 -19.20
C SER A 24 5.89 8.96 -18.46
N GLY A 25 5.82 7.83 -17.77
CA GLY A 25 6.92 7.21 -17.03
C GLY A 25 7.10 5.80 -17.57
N ASN A 26 8.35 5.37 -17.72
CA ASN A 26 8.71 4.01 -18.15
C ASN A 26 7.92 2.96 -17.36
N ALA A 27 7.66 1.78 -17.95
CA ALA A 27 6.94 0.70 -17.24
C ALA A 27 7.55 0.36 -15.86
N ALA A 28 8.88 0.50 -15.72
CA ALA A 28 9.59 0.38 -14.45
C ALA A 28 9.21 1.47 -13.42
N ASP A 29 9.05 2.72 -13.86
CA ASP A 29 8.62 3.85 -13.04
C ASP A 29 7.19 3.64 -12.51
N ARG A 30 6.30 3.10 -13.35
CA ARG A 30 4.93 2.73 -12.93
C ARG A 30 4.91 1.62 -11.88
N SER A 31 5.81 0.65 -11.98
CA SER A 31 5.93 -0.43 -10.98
C SER A 31 6.42 0.10 -9.64
N ASP A 32 7.37 1.03 -9.64
CA ASP A 32 7.91 1.60 -8.40
C ASP A 32 6.88 2.51 -7.70
N VAL A 33 6.09 3.29 -8.46
CA VAL A 33 4.98 4.09 -7.92
C VAL A 33 3.89 3.20 -7.30
N TRP A 34 3.54 2.09 -7.96
CA TRP A 34 2.56 1.14 -7.41
C TRP A 34 3.08 0.48 -6.12
N GLU A 35 4.35 0.06 -6.11
CA GLU A 35 5.00 -0.56 -4.97
C GLU A 35 4.98 0.38 -3.76
N ASP A 36 5.34 1.66 -3.94
CA ASP A 36 5.34 2.66 -2.87
C ASP A 36 3.93 2.95 -2.32
N ALA A 37 2.93 3.03 -3.20
CA ALA A 37 1.53 3.21 -2.80
C ALA A 37 1.00 1.99 -2.03
N ALA A 38 1.33 0.79 -2.49
CA ALA A 38 0.93 -0.46 -1.84
C ALA A 38 1.54 -0.59 -0.44
N GLU A 39 2.85 -0.33 -0.31
CA GLU A 39 3.53 -0.32 0.99
C GLU A 39 2.94 0.73 1.95
N SER A 40 2.65 1.93 1.45
CA SER A 40 2.05 3.00 2.25
C SER A 40 0.65 2.63 2.73
N CYS A 41 -0.14 1.95 1.90
CA CYS A 41 -1.44 1.39 2.28
C CYS A 41 -1.29 0.36 3.41
N VAL A 42 -0.29 -0.53 3.31
CA VAL A 42 -0.03 -1.54 4.35
C VAL A 42 0.32 -0.90 5.69
N LEU A 43 1.21 0.10 5.69
CA LEU A 43 1.60 0.82 6.90
C LEU A 43 0.42 1.53 7.55
N ALA A 44 -0.36 2.28 6.77
CA ALA A 44 -1.54 3.00 7.27
C ALA A 44 -2.59 2.02 7.83
N ARG A 45 -2.78 0.86 7.18
CA ARG A 45 -3.72 -0.14 7.64
C ARG A 45 -3.28 -0.76 8.96
N ILE A 46 -2.02 -1.16 9.08
CA ILE A 46 -1.49 -1.77 10.31
C ILE A 46 -1.55 -0.78 11.48
N ASP A 47 -1.26 0.50 11.25
CA ASP A 47 -1.43 1.56 12.25
C ASP A 47 -2.88 1.64 12.74
N SER A 48 -3.85 1.54 11.84
CA SER A 48 -5.28 1.54 12.18
C SER A 48 -5.74 0.31 12.99
N LEU A 49 -5.06 -0.83 12.86
CA LEU A 49 -5.40 -2.08 13.57
C LEU A 49 -5.01 -2.05 15.06
N LYS A 50 -4.20 -1.08 15.50
CA LYS A 50 -3.77 -0.92 16.90
C LYS A 50 -3.30 -2.24 17.55
N ILE A 51 -2.42 -2.95 16.86
CA ILE A 51 -1.90 -4.25 17.29
C ILE A 51 -1.16 -4.10 18.63
N LEU A 52 -1.76 -4.60 19.71
CA LEU A 52 -1.19 -4.56 21.06
C LEU A 52 0.06 -5.46 21.12
N GLY A 53 1.19 -4.92 21.59
CA GLY A 53 2.47 -5.64 21.64
C GLY A 53 3.33 -5.50 20.37
N GLY A 54 2.79 -4.89 19.30
CA GLY A 54 3.50 -4.67 18.05
C GLY A 54 3.71 -5.95 17.23
N LEU A 55 4.36 -5.80 16.07
CA LEU A 55 4.69 -6.89 15.16
C LEU A 55 6.19 -7.22 15.22
N PRO A 56 6.57 -8.50 15.01
CA PRO A 56 7.97 -8.90 14.97
C PRO A 56 8.70 -8.17 13.84
N ARG A 57 9.90 -7.63 14.14
CA ARG A 57 10.69 -6.81 13.20
C ARG A 57 11.97 -7.50 12.72
N HIS A 58 12.32 -8.61 13.35
CA HIS A 58 13.56 -9.35 13.13
C HIS A 58 13.38 -10.48 12.11
N THR A 59 12.62 -10.24 11.04
CA THR A 59 12.47 -11.20 9.95
C THR A 59 13.55 -10.98 8.89
N PRO A 60 13.96 -12.04 8.17
CA PRO A 60 14.88 -11.91 7.06
C PRO A 60 14.28 -11.00 5.96
N PRO A 61 15.11 -10.24 5.24
CA PRO A 61 14.64 -9.40 4.14
C PRO A 61 14.03 -10.27 3.04
N LEU A 62 12.93 -9.80 2.46
CA LEU A 62 12.24 -10.50 1.38
C LEU A 62 12.92 -10.19 0.03
N PRO A 63 13.09 -11.17 -0.87
CA PRO A 63 13.45 -10.85 -2.24
C PRO A 63 12.34 -10.00 -2.89
N ARG A 64 12.71 -9.12 -3.83
CA ARG A 64 11.77 -8.13 -4.39
C ARG A 64 10.52 -8.78 -4.99
N GLN A 65 10.70 -9.90 -5.69
CA GLN A 65 9.59 -10.63 -6.33
C GLN A 65 8.58 -11.14 -5.30
N ASP A 66 9.05 -11.76 -4.22
CA ASP A 66 8.17 -12.26 -3.15
C ASP A 66 7.45 -11.12 -2.44
N LYS A 67 8.12 -9.98 -2.26
CA LYS A 67 7.50 -8.78 -1.68
C LYS A 67 6.32 -8.31 -2.53
N LEU A 68 6.50 -8.19 -3.84
CA LEU A 68 5.44 -7.75 -4.76
C LEU A 68 4.26 -8.72 -4.77
N GLN A 69 4.53 -10.02 -4.82
CA GLN A 69 3.49 -11.05 -4.79
C GLN A 69 2.70 -11.02 -3.47
N ARG A 70 3.39 -10.85 -2.34
CA ARG A 70 2.75 -10.73 -1.01
C ARG A 70 1.95 -9.46 -0.87
N LEU A 71 2.45 -8.31 -1.35
CA LEU A 71 1.70 -7.05 -1.40
C LEU A 71 0.39 -7.22 -2.18
N GLU A 72 0.47 -7.76 -3.40
CA GLU A 72 -0.71 -7.98 -4.24
C GLU A 72 -1.72 -8.91 -3.53
N THR A 73 -1.23 -9.99 -2.93
CA THR A 73 -2.07 -10.97 -2.23
C THR A 73 -2.76 -10.35 -1.01
N LEU A 74 -2.02 -9.60 -0.20
CA LEU A 74 -2.55 -8.94 1.00
C LEU A 74 -3.61 -7.89 0.63
N LEU A 75 -3.37 -7.08 -0.41
CA LEU A 75 -4.34 -6.10 -0.89
C LEU A 75 -5.61 -6.77 -1.43
N LYS A 76 -5.48 -7.90 -2.15
CA LYS A 76 -6.65 -8.69 -2.60
C LYS A 76 -7.48 -9.20 -1.43
N PHE A 77 -6.83 -9.70 -0.37
CA PHE A 77 -7.53 -10.14 0.85
C PHE A 77 -8.28 -8.98 1.52
N TRP A 78 -7.69 -7.79 1.60
CA TRP A 78 -8.38 -6.63 2.16
C TRP A 78 -9.55 -6.19 1.28
N ALA A 79 -9.38 -6.22 -0.04
CA ALA A 79 -10.45 -5.91 -0.99
C ALA A 79 -11.61 -6.94 -0.94
N SER A 80 -11.33 -8.20 -0.60
CA SER A 80 -12.36 -9.23 -0.41
C SER A 80 -13.08 -9.16 0.94
N GLY A 81 -12.74 -8.18 1.79
CA GLY A 81 -13.35 -7.98 3.11
C GLY A 81 -12.60 -8.65 4.27
N CYS A 82 -11.51 -9.39 4.00
CA CYS A 82 -10.67 -10.01 5.03
C CYS A 82 -9.68 -8.99 5.63
N THR A 83 -10.22 -7.95 6.26
CA THR A 83 -9.51 -6.73 6.64
C THR A 83 -8.51 -6.84 7.79
N CYS A 84 -8.55 -7.93 8.55
CA CYS A 84 -7.67 -8.18 9.70
C CYS A 84 -6.45 -9.05 9.36
N ILE A 85 -6.31 -9.49 8.11
CA ILE A 85 -5.14 -10.29 7.69
C ILE A 85 -3.90 -9.39 7.72
N VAL A 86 -2.82 -9.91 8.30
CA VAL A 86 -1.51 -9.26 8.42
C VAL A 86 -0.44 -10.22 7.92
N ASP A 87 0.44 -9.75 7.03
CA ASP A 87 1.67 -10.45 6.65
C ASP A 87 2.83 -9.84 7.45
N GLU A 88 3.21 -10.47 8.56
CA GLU A 88 4.24 -9.94 9.46
C GLU A 88 5.63 -9.85 8.79
N PRO A 89 6.09 -10.88 8.05
CA PRO A 89 7.34 -10.79 7.29
C PRO A 89 7.36 -9.63 6.30
N LEU A 90 6.26 -9.40 5.58
CA LEU A 90 6.13 -8.28 4.65
C LEU A 90 6.21 -6.94 5.38
N PHE A 91 5.47 -6.78 6.48
CA PHE A 91 5.49 -5.55 7.27
C PHE A 91 6.88 -5.23 7.81
N ALA A 92 7.57 -6.22 8.37
CA ALA A 92 8.91 -6.06 8.88
C ALA A 92 9.91 -5.65 7.79
N ASP A 93 9.83 -6.26 6.61
CA ASP A 93 10.66 -5.89 5.46
C ASP A 93 10.40 -4.44 5.00
N ILE A 94 9.13 -4.01 4.88
CA ILE A 94 8.76 -2.63 4.52
C ILE A 94 9.33 -1.63 5.53
N LEU A 95 9.14 -1.89 6.83
CA LEU A 95 9.67 -1.03 7.89
C LEU A 95 11.20 -0.94 7.87
N ASN A 96 11.87 -2.07 7.63
CA ASN A 96 13.33 -2.11 7.63
C ASN A 96 13.91 -1.36 6.43
N ARG A 97 13.23 -1.38 5.27
CA ARG A 97 13.63 -0.62 4.07
C ARG A 97 13.38 0.88 4.18
N ARG A 98 12.29 1.29 4.84
CA ARG A 98 11.92 2.71 4.99
C ARG A 98 12.57 3.39 6.18
N ARG A 99 13.13 2.62 7.13
CA ARG A 99 13.87 3.20 8.25
C ARG A 99 15.07 3.98 7.72
N PRO A 100 15.22 5.26 8.09
CA PRO A 100 16.47 5.97 7.88
C PRO A 100 17.58 5.15 8.53
N ARG A 101 18.65 4.86 7.78
CA ARG A 101 19.84 4.22 8.36
C ARG A 101 20.24 5.06 9.58
N PRO A 102 20.35 4.48 10.80
CA PRO A 102 20.80 5.25 11.94
C PRO A 102 22.15 5.87 11.58
N ALA A 103 22.24 7.20 11.66
CA ALA A 103 23.49 7.90 11.44
C ALA A 103 24.54 7.26 12.35
N ALA A 104 25.61 6.75 11.77
CA ALA A 104 26.71 6.16 12.51
C ALA A 104 27.18 7.20 13.53
N LYS A 105 27.03 6.92 14.82
CA LYS A 105 27.68 7.70 15.86
C LYS A 105 29.17 7.35 15.77
N GLY A 106 29.94 8.25 15.16
CA GLY A 106 31.41 8.24 15.21
C GLY A 106 31.92 8.63 16.57
#